data_AF-A0A936ARX1-F1
#
_entry.id   AF-A0A936ARX1-F1
#
_cell.length_a   1.000
_cell.length_b   1.000
_cell.length_c   1.000
_cell.angle_alpha   90.00
_cell.angle_beta   90.00
_cell.angle_gamma   90.00
#
_symmetry.space_group_name_H-M   'P 1'
#
loop_
_entity.id
_entity.type
_entity.pdbx_description
1 polymer ?
#
loop_
_entity_poly.entity_id
_entity_poly.type
_entity_poly.pdbx_seq_one_letter_code
_entity_poly.pdbx_strand_id
1 'polypeptide(L)'
;MSSSAFPGVEQLLEQAAAACGLDDFGSDYEEGLEVLVESIRTDVRPIHAGNVPQLSGPLLGLLVSRARSQEGWKKRPDCLRQPLRAPLVVTGIPRTGTTALHKLLSMDSQFQGLEQWLIGSPMPRPTRASWEDNPLFLAAVAQQEAFLDAVPAMRASHEVNADEVDECLNLLAQSFVSHYPATGIGLPTYDRWWWGRDETPSYRRYADNLRLIGADSPDQRWLLKNPGHITHLDALLTVFPDACIIQTHRDPAACIPSLCGVIWPARCFFHGREVDAHEVGPRELEFWAWSAERAEQVRRRQPERFFDVRFADFQRQPMAVVDAIFRHFSLELSPQAEQQMKQWLAANPRHKHGRHEYSAEQYGLSTSGIHERFAGYMAQHQL
;
A
#
# COMPACT_ATOMS: atom_id res chain seq x y z
N MET A 1 15.17 -2.93 -33.65
CA MET A 1 13.95 -3.40 -32.95
C MET A 1 12.91 -2.31 -33.12
N SER A 2 11.70 -2.63 -33.59
CA SER A 2 10.64 -1.63 -33.77
C SER A 2 10.26 -1.05 -32.41
N SER A 3 10.30 0.28 -32.26
CA SER A 3 9.75 0.98 -31.11
C SER A 3 8.25 0.68 -31.05
N SER A 4 7.81 -0.15 -30.12
CA SER A 4 6.37 -0.33 -29.87
C SER A 4 5.87 0.92 -29.16
N ALA A 5 4.78 1.52 -29.65
CA ALA A 5 4.14 2.60 -28.92
C ALA A 5 3.50 2.04 -27.64
N PHE A 6 3.59 2.78 -26.54
CA PHE A 6 2.83 2.49 -25.33
C PHE A 6 1.34 2.81 -25.56
N PRO A 7 0.40 1.92 -25.15
CA PRO A 7 -1.02 2.09 -25.45
C PRO A 7 -1.57 3.43 -24.94
N GLY A 8 -2.53 3.97 -25.68
CA GLY A 8 -3.31 5.13 -25.24
C GLY A 8 -4.34 4.78 -24.17
N VAL A 9 -4.94 5.80 -23.56
CA VAL A 9 -5.98 5.65 -22.54
C VAL A 9 -7.16 4.81 -23.06
N GLU A 10 -7.67 5.12 -24.25
CA GLU A 10 -8.78 4.37 -24.88
C GLU A 10 -8.44 2.88 -25.04
N GLN A 11 -7.24 2.57 -25.54
CA GLN A 11 -6.78 1.18 -25.69
C GLN A 11 -6.64 0.44 -24.36
N LEU A 12 -6.22 1.14 -23.30
CA LEU A 12 -6.14 0.56 -21.95
C LEU A 12 -7.54 0.28 -21.38
N LEU A 13 -8.51 1.17 -21.62
CA LEU A 13 -9.91 0.98 -21.22
C LEU A 13 -10.55 -0.20 -21.96
N GLU A 14 -10.35 -0.30 -23.28
CA GLU A 14 -10.82 -1.44 -24.08
C GLU A 14 -10.22 -2.76 -23.60
N GLN A 15 -8.90 -2.78 -23.32
CA GLN A 15 -8.22 -3.98 -22.80
C GLN A 15 -8.73 -4.37 -21.42
N ALA A 16 -8.92 -3.40 -20.52
CA ALA A 16 -9.46 -3.65 -19.18
C ALA A 16 -10.91 -4.16 -19.27
N ALA A 17 -11.73 -3.56 -20.13
CA ALA A 17 -13.11 -3.97 -20.35
C ALA A 17 -13.20 -5.39 -20.91
N ALA A 18 -12.36 -5.73 -21.90
CA ALA A 18 -12.26 -7.08 -22.43
C ALA A 18 -11.80 -8.10 -21.37
N ALA A 19 -10.88 -7.70 -20.47
CA ALA A 19 -10.34 -8.58 -19.44
C ALA A 19 -11.35 -8.92 -18.32
N CYS A 20 -12.29 -8.02 -18.01
CA CYS A 20 -13.25 -8.22 -16.91
C CYS A 20 -14.72 -8.27 -17.32
N GLY A 21 -15.04 -8.00 -18.59
CA GLY A 21 -16.41 -7.95 -19.10
C GLY A 21 -17.23 -6.75 -18.61
N LEU A 22 -16.57 -5.68 -18.15
CA LEU A 22 -17.20 -4.47 -17.60
C LEU A 22 -16.62 -3.24 -18.28
N ASP A 23 -17.47 -2.32 -18.75
CA ASP A 23 -17.07 -1.10 -19.47
C ASP A 23 -17.40 0.21 -18.74
N ASP A 24 -18.05 0.13 -17.57
CA ASP A 24 -18.28 1.29 -16.71
C ASP A 24 -17.17 1.46 -15.68
N PHE A 25 -16.34 2.48 -15.89
CA PHE A 25 -15.26 2.87 -15.00
C PHE A 25 -15.65 4.03 -14.06
N GLY A 26 -16.88 4.54 -14.09
CA GLY A 26 -17.28 5.73 -13.35
C GLY A 26 -16.54 7.00 -13.83
N SER A 27 -16.35 7.96 -12.93
CA SER A 27 -15.74 9.28 -13.22
C SER A 27 -14.58 9.65 -12.29
N ASP A 28 -13.93 10.77 -12.55
CA ASP A 28 -12.93 11.42 -11.67
C ASP A 28 -11.58 10.68 -11.59
N TYR A 29 -11.21 9.99 -12.67
CA TYR A 29 -9.95 9.23 -12.78
C TYR A 29 -9.15 9.57 -14.05
N GLU A 30 -9.82 10.18 -15.02
CA GLU A 30 -9.38 10.36 -16.40
C GLU A 30 -8.11 11.22 -16.45
N GLU A 31 -8.10 12.38 -15.78
CA GLU A 31 -6.92 13.27 -15.74
C GLU A 31 -5.69 12.52 -15.18
N GLY A 32 -5.84 11.82 -14.05
CA GLY A 32 -4.74 11.10 -13.43
C GLY A 32 -4.19 9.99 -14.32
N LEU A 33 -5.07 9.28 -15.02
CA LEU A 33 -4.69 8.24 -15.97
C LEU A 33 -3.99 8.81 -17.21
N GLU A 34 -4.50 9.91 -17.77
CA GLU A 34 -3.89 10.61 -18.91
C GLU A 34 -2.47 11.07 -18.58
N VAL A 35 -2.29 11.73 -17.43
CA VAL A 35 -0.97 12.20 -16.98
C VAL A 35 -0.03 11.03 -16.71
N LEU A 36 -0.52 9.93 -16.14
CA LEU A 36 0.30 8.74 -15.90
C LEU A 36 0.77 8.10 -17.21
N VAL A 37 -0.13 7.92 -18.19
CA VAL A 37 0.20 7.36 -19.51
C VAL A 37 1.22 8.25 -20.23
N GLU A 38 1.04 9.57 -20.20
CA GLU A 38 1.99 10.50 -20.84
C GLU A 38 3.34 10.54 -20.12
N SER A 39 3.34 10.41 -18.80
CA SER A 39 4.56 10.32 -18.00
C SER A 39 5.35 9.05 -18.34
N ILE A 40 4.68 7.89 -18.51
CA ILE A 40 5.33 6.66 -18.97
C ILE A 40 6.00 6.88 -20.33
N ARG A 41 5.30 7.49 -21.29
CA ARG A 41 5.84 7.80 -22.62
C ARG A 41 7.04 8.76 -22.59
N THR A 42 7.03 9.68 -21.63
CA THR A 42 8.07 10.71 -21.51
C THR A 42 9.32 10.17 -20.82
N ASP A 43 9.13 9.51 -19.68
CA ASP A 43 10.18 9.18 -18.71
C ASP A 43 10.81 7.80 -18.99
N VAL A 44 10.06 6.84 -19.56
CA VAL A 44 10.60 5.50 -19.83
C VAL A 44 11.23 5.46 -21.22
N ARG A 45 12.55 5.17 -21.28
CA ARG A 45 13.29 5.05 -22.55
C ARG A 45 14.29 3.87 -22.51
N PRO A 46 14.27 2.96 -23.51
CA PRO A 46 13.28 2.84 -24.59
C PRO A 46 11.98 2.17 -24.12
N ILE A 47 10.87 2.46 -24.80
CA ILE A 47 9.66 1.64 -24.77
C ILE A 47 9.74 0.64 -25.93
N HIS A 48 9.54 -0.65 -25.64
CA HIS A 48 9.59 -1.72 -26.63
C HIS A 48 8.64 -2.86 -26.26
N ALA A 49 8.33 -3.72 -27.23
CA ALA A 49 7.34 -4.79 -27.06
C ALA A 49 7.58 -5.71 -25.84
N GLY A 50 8.83 -5.83 -25.38
CA GLY A 50 9.19 -6.63 -24.20
C GLY A 50 8.84 -6.00 -22.86
N ASN A 51 8.81 -4.66 -22.75
CA ASN A 51 8.48 -3.97 -21.49
C ASN A 51 7.07 -3.36 -21.48
N VAL A 52 6.39 -3.25 -22.63
CA VAL A 52 4.99 -2.78 -22.67
C VAL A 52 4.07 -3.57 -21.73
N PRO A 53 4.06 -4.93 -21.72
CA PRO A 53 3.17 -5.66 -20.81
C PRO A 53 3.47 -5.43 -19.33
N GLN A 54 4.74 -5.22 -18.97
CA GLN A 54 5.16 -4.94 -17.61
C GLN A 54 4.68 -3.55 -17.17
N LEU A 55 4.79 -2.56 -18.05
CA LEU A 55 4.35 -1.18 -17.82
C LEU A 55 2.82 -1.04 -17.81
N SER A 56 2.11 -1.71 -18.73
CA SER A 56 0.64 -1.60 -18.84
C SER A 56 -0.09 -2.45 -17.80
N GLY A 57 0.50 -3.55 -17.34
CA GLY A 57 -0.12 -4.48 -16.39
C GLY A 57 -0.69 -3.81 -15.12
N PRO A 58 0.08 -2.98 -14.39
CA PRO A 58 -0.42 -2.28 -13.21
C PRO A 58 -1.61 -1.36 -13.53
N LEU A 59 -1.57 -0.63 -14.65
CA LEU A 59 -2.67 0.26 -15.06
C LEU A 59 -3.93 -0.54 -15.39
N LEU A 60 -3.79 -1.65 -16.12
CA LEU A 60 -4.89 -2.57 -16.42
C LEU A 60 -5.48 -3.17 -15.14
N GLY A 61 -4.65 -3.57 -14.19
CA GLY A 61 -5.09 -4.07 -12.88
C GLY A 61 -5.91 -3.04 -12.11
N LEU A 62 -5.47 -1.78 -12.09
CA LEU A 62 -6.21 -0.68 -11.46
C LEU A 62 -7.54 -0.41 -12.17
N LEU A 63 -7.57 -0.39 -13.51
CA LEU A 63 -8.79 -0.21 -14.30
C LEU A 63 -9.80 -1.35 -14.07
N VAL A 64 -9.34 -2.61 -14.07
CA VAL A 64 -10.19 -3.77 -13.79
C VAL A 64 -10.76 -3.71 -12.37
N SER A 65 -9.91 -3.43 -11.37
CA SER A 65 -10.35 -3.27 -9.98
C SER A 65 -11.36 -2.13 -9.85
N ARG A 66 -11.14 -1.01 -10.55
CA ARG A 66 -12.03 0.15 -10.59
C ARG A 66 -13.41 -0.18 -11.19
N ALA A 67 -13.45 -0.87 -12.31
CA ALA A 67 -14.70 -1.30 -12.96
C ALA A 67 -15.48 -2.28 -12.07
N ARG A 68 -14.78 -3.20 -11.38
CA ARG A 68 -15.40 -4.12 -10.41
C ARG A 68 -16.00 -3.39 -9.21
N SER A 69 -15.34 -2.37 -8.67
CA SER A 69 -15.93 -1.52 -7.64
C SER A 69 -17.21 -0.85 -8.12
N GLN A 70 -17.19 -0.29 -9.33
CA GLN A 70 -18.34 0.40 -9.94
C GLN A 70 -19.55 -0.54 -10.07
N GLU A 71 -19.31 -1.74 -10.59
CA GLU A 71 -20.32 -2.79 -10.70
C GLU A 71 -20.81 -3.27 -9.33
N GLY A 72 -19.89 -3.40 -8.36
CA GLY A 72 -20.22 -3.78 -6.99
C GLY A 72 -21.17 -2.79 -6.32
N TRP A 73 -20.93 -1.48 -6.45
CA TRP A 73 -21.82 -0.45 -5.90
C TRP A 73 -23.19 -0.41 -6.58
N LYS A 74 -23.27 -0.68 -7.89
CA LYS A 74 -24.55 -0.83 -8.59
C LYS A 74 -25.37 -2.01 -8.06
N LYS A 75 -24.69 -3.13 -7.77
CA LYS A 75 -25.32 -4.35 -7.23
C LYS A 75 -25.67 -4.27 -5.75
N ARG A 76 -24.89 -3.52 -4.97
CA ARG A 76 -25.03 -3.36 -3.51
C ARG A 76 -25.07 -1.88 -3.09
N PRO A 77 -26.01 -1.07 -3.59
CA PRO A 77 -26.05 0.36 -3.27
C PRO A 77 -26.36 0.64 -1.79
N ASP A 78 -26.91 -0.34 -1.08
CA ASP A 78 -27.13 -0.30 0.37
C ASP A 78 -25.85 -0.15 1.18
N CYS A 79 -24.73 -0.71 0.70
CA CYS A 79 -23.45 -0.68 1.42
C CYS A 79 -22.92 0.75 1.62
N LEU A 80 -23.20 1.66 0.68
CA LEU A 80 -22.71 3.04 0.70
C LEU A 80 -23.21 3.86 1.91
N ARG A 81 -24.29 3.42 2.57
CA ARG A 81 -24.81 4.02 3.80
C ARG A 81 -24.19 3.45 5.08
N GLN A 82 -23.43 2.36 4.97
CA GLN A 82 -22.83 1.73 6.15
C GLN A 82 -21.73 2.63 6.74
N PRO A 83 -21.73 2.85 8.06
CA PRO A 83 -20.70 3.64 8.70
C PRO A 83 -19.38 2.87 8.77
N LEU A 84 -18.27 3.55 8.50
CA LEU A 84 -16.93 3.03 8.73
C LEU A 84 -16.45 3.58 10.08
N ARG A 85 -16.75 2.84 11.15
CA ARG A 85 -16.54 3.33 12.52
C ARG A 85 -15.08 3.16 12.93
N ALA A 86 -14.41 4.28 13.21
CA ALA A 86 -13.11 4.39 13.83
C ALA A 86 -12.09 3.33 13.34
N PRO A 87 -11.74 3.32 12.05
CA PRO A 87 -10.78 2.35 11.52
C PRO A 87 -9.45 2.44 12.28
N LEU A 88 -8.84 1.29 12.58
CA LEU A 88 -7.50 1.19 13.12
C LEU A 88 -6.51 1.17 11.95
N VAL A 89 -5.69 2.21 11.82
CA VAL A 89 -4.83 2.45 10.65
C VAL A 89 -3.36 2.35 11.07
N VAL A 90 -2.63 1.41 10.50
CA VAL A 90 -1.18 1.29 10.67
C VAL A 90 -0.46 2.04 9.54
N THR A 91 0.42 2.97 9.89
CA THR A 91 1.24 3.70 8.92
C THR A 91 2.61 4.06 9.49
N GLY A 92 3.45 4.68 8.68
CA GLY A 92 4.84 4.99 8.98
C GLY A 92 5.66 5.02 7.70
N ILE A 93 6.88 5.53 7.78
CA ILE A 93 7.85 5.35 6.70
C ILE A 93 8.00 3.85 6.43
N PRO A 94 8.17 3.39 5.17
CA PRO A 94 8.38 1.98 4.88
C PRO A 94 9.52 1.37 5.70
N ARG A 95 9.46 0.05 5.87
CA ARG A 95 10.50 -0.75 6.56
C ARG A 95 10.62 -0.48 8.08
N THR A 96 9.56 0.05 8.69
CA THR A 96 9.42 0.31 10.14
C THR A 96 8.68 -0.80 10.90
N GLY A 97 8.34 -1.92 10.25
CA GLY A 97 7.65 -3.06 10.87
C GLY A 97 6.13 -3.06 10.76
N THR A 98 5.54 -2.14 9.98
CA THR A 98 4.10 -2.03 9.73
C THR A 98 3.45 -3.36 9.35
N THR A 99 4.05 -4.14 8.43
CA THR A 99 3.49 -5.43 7.98
C THR A 99 3.38 -6.45 9.10
N ALA A 100 4.42 -6.60 9.92
CA ALA A 100 4.39 -7.56 11.04
C ALA A 100 3.38 -7.14 12.11
N LEU A 101 3.28 -5.83 12.40
CA LEU A 101 2.27 -5.32 13.32
C LEU A 101 0.84 -5.51 12.77
N HIS A 102 0.63 -5.23 11.48
CA HIS A 102 -0.67 -5.39 10.81
C HIS A 102 -1.14 -6.84 10.81
N LYS A 103 -0.28 -7.79 10.43
CA LYS A 103 -0.58 -9.23 10.48
C LYS A 103 -0.82 -9.73 11.91
N LEU A 104 -0.10 -9.19 12.90
CA LEU A 104 -0.33 -9.55 14.30
C LEU A 104 -1.70 -9.07 14.77
N LEU A 105 -2.03 -7.81 14.52
CA LEU A 105 -3.33 -7.24 14.90
C LEU A 105 -4.50 -7.93 14.17
N SER A 106 -4.29 -8.39 12.93
CA SER A 106 -5.33 -9.09 12.15
C SER A 106 -5.68 -10.49 12.68
N MET A 107 -4.98 -10.98 13.70
CA MET A 107 -5.35 -12.22 14.38
C MET A 107 -6.61 -12.05 15.23
N ASP A 108 -6.99 -10.82 15.59
CA ASP A 108 -8.20 -10.55 16.35
C ASP A 108 -9.44 -10.47 15.44
N SER A 109 -10.44 -11.30 15.69
CA SER A 109 -11.68 -11.38 14.92
C SER A 109 -12.59 -10.16 15.06
N GLN A 110 -12.29 -9.24 15.99
CA GLN A 110 -12.97 -7.94 16.05
C GLN A 110 -12.65 -7.06 14.82
N PHE A 111 -11.54 -7.36 14.13
CA PHE A 111 -11.13 -6.62 12.95
C PHE A 111 -11.48 -7.34 11.65
N GLN A 112 -11.69 -6.54 10.62
CA GLN A 112 -11.62 -6.97 9.22
C GLN A 112 -10.50 -6.21 8.51
N GLY A 113 -9.74 -6.89 7.66
CA GLY A 113 -8.68 -6.30 6.85
C GLY A 113 -8.98 -6.33 5.36
N LEU A 114 -8.08 -5.81 4.55
CA LEU A 114 -8.17 -5.88 3.09
C LEU A 114 -7.37 -7.07 2.60
N GLU A 115 -8.04 -8.19 2.32
CA GLU A 115 -7.35 -9.34 1.74
C GLU A 115 -6.96 -9.06 0.29
N GLN A 116 -5.74 -9.45 -0.10
CA GLN A 116 -5.14 -9.03 -1.38
C GLN A 116 -6.04 -9.32 -2.59
N TRP A 117 -6.71 -10.47 -2.61
CA TRP A 117 -7.55 -10.85 -3.75
C TRP A 117 -8.79 -9.94 -3.91
N LEU A 118 -9.32 -9.39 -2.81
CA LEU A 118 -10.44 -8.44 -2.81
C LEU A 118 -10.02 -7.03 -3.20
N ILE A 119 -8.73 -6.69 -3.06
CA ILE A 119 -8.18 -5.42 -3.57
C ILE A 119 -8.19 -5.41 -5.10
N GLY A 120 -7.81 -6.53 -5.74
CA GLY A 120 -7.88 -6.69 -7.20
C GLY A 120 -9.30 -6.99 -7.72
N SER A 121 -10.17 -7.46 -6.83
CA SER A 121 -11.55 -7.85 -7.16
C SER A 121 -12.57 -7.32 -6.15
N PRO A 122 -12.77 -5.98 -6.03
CA PRO A 122 -13.64 -5.44 -4.99
C PRO A 122 -15.08 -5.93 -5.15
N MET A 123 -15.58 -6.58 -4.10
CA MET A 123 -16.93 -7.13 -3.99
C MET A 123 -17.22 -7.43 -2.52
N PRO A 124 -18.48 -7.64 -2.11
CA PRO A 124 -18.78 -8.11 -0.76
C PRO A 124 -17.99 -9.37 -0.44
N ARG A 125 -17.25 -9.35 0.68
CA ARG A 125 -16.38 -10.46 1.11
C ARG A 125 -17.20 -11.75 1.25
N PRO A 126 -16.94 -12.79 0.44
CA PRO A 126 -17.57 -14.08 0.65
C PRO A 126 -17.10 -14.71 1.95
N THR A 127 -17.85 -15.68 2.46
CA THR A 127 -17.42 -16.48 3.62
C THR A 127 -16.06 -17.12 3.36
N ARG A 128 -15.15 -17.11 4.35
CA ARG A 128 -13.79 -17.66 4.20
C ARG A 128 -13.75 -19.10 3.67
N ALA A 129 -14.76 -19.91 4.02
CA ALA A 129 -14.88 -21.31 3.59
C ALA A 129 -15.16 -21.46 2.09
N SER A 130 -15.70 -20.44 1.42
CA SER A 130 -16.03 -20.50 -0.02
C SER A 130 -14.95 -19.91 -0.92
N TRP A 131 -13.79 -19.52 -0.38
CA TRP A 131 -12.75 -18.84 -1.16
C TRP A 131 -12.02 -19.81 -2.11
N GLU A 132 -11.75 -21.03 -1.67
CA GLU A 132 -11.04 -22.03 -2.47
C GLU A 132 -11.80 -22.44 -3.75
N ASP A 133 -13.13 -22.28 -3.75
CA ASP A 133 -13.99 -22.49 -4.92
C ASP A 133 -14.29 -21.19 -5.70
N ASN A 134 -13.81 -20.04 -5.22
CA ASN A 134 -14.09 -18.76 -5.84
C ASN A 134 -13.12 -18.51 -7.03
N PRO A 135 -13.64 -18.32 -8.26
CA PRO A 135 -12.78 -18.17 -9.43
C PRO A 135 -11.88 -16.93 -9.38
N LEU A 136 -12.32 -15.84 -8.72
CA LEU A 136 -11.52 -14.63 -8.57
C LEU A 136 -10.39 -14.81 -7.55
N PHE A 137 -10.64 -15.57 -6.49
CA PHE A 137 -9.60 -15.94 -5.53
C PHE A 137 -8.54 -16.82 -6.20
N LEU A 138 -8.95 -17.87 -6.91
CA LEU A 138 -8.04 -18.77 -7.64
C LEU A 138 -7.22 -18.01 -8.70
N ALA A 139 -7.83 -17.07 -9.41
CA ALA A 139 -7.12 -16.22 -10.37
C ALA A 139 -6.09 -15.31 -9.69
N ALA A 140 -6.40 -14.75 -8.52
CA ALA A 140 -5.46 -13.94 -7.75
C ALA A 140 -4.26 -14.75 -7.26
N VAL A 141 -4.49 -15.98 -6.76
CA VAL A 141 -3.43 -16.92 -6.38
C VAL A 141 -2.50 -17.21 -7.56
N ALA A 142 -3.07 -17.59 -8.72
CA ALA A 142 -2.29 -17.89 -9.92
C ALA A 142 -1.47 -16.68 -10.42
N GLN A 143 -2.05 -15.48 -10.38
CA GLN A 143 -1.36 -14.24 -10.76
C GLN A 143 -0.18 -13.93 -9.81
N GLN A 144 -0.38 -14.13 -8.51
CA GLN A 144 0.66 -13.93 -7.50
C GLN A 144 1.83 -14.90 -7.71
N GLU A 145 1.55 -16.19 -7.93
CA GLU A 145 2.58 -17.19 -8.21
C GLU A 145 3.40 -16.85 -9.46
N ALA A 146 2.72 -16.47 -10.55
CA ALA A 146 3.38 -16.05 -11.79
C ALA A 146 4.28 -14.82 -11.60
N PHE A 147 3.86 -13.85 -10.78
CA PHE A 147 4.70 -12.69 -10.44
C PHE A 147 5.94 -13.07 -9.64
N LEU A 148 5.79 -13.94 -8.63
CA LEU A 148 6.89 -14.41 -7.80
C LEU A 148 7.90 -15.27 -8.58
N ASP A 149 7.44 -15.98 -9.62
CA ASP A 149 8.32 -16.67 -10.57
C ASP A 149 9.07 -15.69 -11.48
N ALA A 150 8.41 -14.63 -11.94
CA ALA A 150 9.02 -13.61 -12.80
C ALA A 150 10.04 -12.73 -12.04
N VAL A 151 9.84 -12.51 -10.74
CA VAL A 151 10.74 -11.70 -9.89
C VAL A 151 11.13 -12.47 -8.63
N PRO A 152 12.03 -13.47 -8.69
CA PRO A 152 12.36 -14.32 -7.54
C PRO A 152 12.87 -13.54 -6.31
N ALA A 153 13.53 -12.39 -6.51
CA ALA A 153 13.97 -11.51 -5.43
C ALA A 153 12.80 -11.01 -4.54
N MET A 154 11.59 -10.95 -5.08
CA MET A 154 10.38 -10.57 -4.34
C MET A 154 9.89 -11.68 -3.41
N ARG A 155 10.24 -12.96 -3.63
CA ARG A 155 9.86 -14.05 -2.70
C ARG A 155 10.42 -13.84 -1.30
N ALA A 156 11.61 -13.26 -1.18
CA ALA A 156 12.24 -12.97 0.11
C ALA A 156 11.75 -11.65 0.73
N SER A 157 11.22 -10.73 -0.08
CA SER A 157 10.93 -9.34 0.32
C SER A 157 9.43 -9.02 0.46
N HIS A 158 8.55 -9.83 -0.15
CA HIS A 158 7.12 -9.56 -0.31
C HIS A 158 6.28 -10.82 -0.01
N GLU A 159 6.05 -11.09 1.28
CA GLU A 159 5.12 -12.12 1.75
C GLU A 159 3.67 -11.63 1.69
N VAL A 160 3.16 -11.38 0.50
CA VAL A 160 1.73 -11.11 0.31
C VAL A 160 1.12 -12.35 -0.27
N ASN A 161 0.29 -13.03 0.52
CA ASN A 161 -0.54 -14.14 0.06
C ASN A 161 -1.93 -13.60 -0.31
N ALA A 162 -2.55 -14.18 -1.33
CA ALA A 162 -3.85 -13.75 -1.84
C ALA A 162 -4.93 -13.67 -0.74
N ASP A 163 -4.85 -14.55 0.27
CA ASP A 163 -5.78 -14.63 1.40
C ASP A 163 -5.36 -13.83 2.65
N GLU A 164 -4.20 -13.18 2.62
CA GLU A 164 -3.71 -12.35 3.72
C GLU A 164 -4.09 -10.88 3.54
N VAL A 165 -4.16 -10.17 4.67
CA VAL A 165 -4.37 -8.72 4.69
C VAL A 165 -3.18 -7.99 4.05
N ASP A 166 -3.48 -7.00 3.23
CA ASP A 166 -2.51 -6.27 2.42
C ASP A 166 -2.74 -4.75 2.44
N GLU A 167 -1.91 -4.01 1.72
CA GLU A 167 -1.86 -2.56 1.72
C GLU A 167 -3.02 -1.90 0.99
N CYS A 168 -3.45 -0.75 1.50
CA CYS A 168 -4.55 0.02 0.91
C CYS A 168 -4.20 0.64 -0.46
N LEU A 169 -2.94 0.55 -0.89
CA LEU A 169 -2.34 1.26 -2.04
C LEU A 169 -3.15 1.11 -3.33
N ASN A 170 -3.49 -0.11 -3.73
CA ASN A 170 -4.16 -0.34 -5.01
C ASN A 170 -5.61 0.17 -5.03
N LEU A 171 -6.33 0.12 -3.91
CA LEU A 171 -7.67 0.72 -3.83
C LEU A 171 -7.60 2.25 -3.89
N LEU A 172 -6.62 2.86 -3.21
CA LEU A 172 -6.37 4.31 -3.31
C LEU A 172 -5.94 4.73 -4.72
N ALA A 173 -5.17 3.89 -5.40
CA ALA A 173 -4.68 4.15 -6.75
C ALA A 173 -5.74 3.97 -7.85
N GLN A 174 -6.95 3.49 -7.55
CA GLN A 174 -8.05 3.38 -8.53
C GLN A 174 -8.47 4.74 -9.14
N SER A 175 -8.11 5.86 -8.53
CA SER A 175 -8.37 7.20 -9.07
C SER A 175 -7.21 7.75 -9.89
N PHE A 176 -6.11 7.00 -10.02
CA PHE A 176 -4.86 7.43 -10.68
C PHE A 176 -4.29 8.76 -10.13
N VAL A 177 -4.59 9.06 -8.86
CA VAL A 177 -3.93 10.08 -8.05
C VAL A 177 -3.29 9.35 -6.88
N SER A 178 -2.06 8.88 -7.08
CA SER A 178 -1.30 8.12 -6.07
C SER A 178 0.19 8.08 -6.43
N HIS A 179 1.07 8.21 -5.44
CA HIS A 179 2.52 7.99 -5.64
C HIS A 179 2.89 6.55 -6.05
N TYR A 180 1.99 5.58 -5.90
CA TYR A 180 2.30 4.16 -6.02
C TYR A 180 2.86 3.76 -7.41
N PRO A 181 2.18 4.02 -8.54
CA PRO A 181 2.71 3.66 -9.86
C PRO A 181 4.05 4.34 -10.17
N ALA A 182 4.18 5.62 -9.80
CA ALA A 182 5.39 6.41 -10.07
C ALA A 182 6.61 5.94 -9.27
N THR A 183 6.40 5.44 -8.04
CA THR A 183 7.47 4.90 -7.19
C THR A 183 8.13 3.69 -7.84
N GLY A 184 7.31 2.71 -8.28
CA GLY A 184 7.80 1.48 -8.90
C GLY A 184 8.43 1.70 -10.27
N ILE A 185 7.76 2.45 -11.15
CA ILE A 185 8.22 2.66 -12.54
C ILE A 185 9.35 3.70 -12.63
N GLY A 186 9.39 4.67 -11.71
CA GLY A 186 10.29 5.82 -11.77
C GLY A 186 9.80 6.87 -12.76
N LEU A 187 8.76 7.62 -12.38
CA LEU A 187 8.09 8.60 -13.24
C LEU A 187 8.20 10.03 -12.68
N PRO A 188 9.36 10.70 -12.83
CA PRO A 188 9.54 12.07 -12.33
C PRO A 188 8.57 13.08 -12.93
N THR A 189 8.04 12.86 -14.13
CA THR A 189 7.02 13.72 -14.74
C THR A 189 5.68 13.59 -14.02
N TYR A 190 5.28 12.37 -13.65
CA TYR A 190 4.07 12.15 -12.87
C TYR A 190 4.24 12.68 -11.44
N ASP A 191 5.39 12.43 -10.79
CA ASP A 191 5.69 12.94 -9.45
C ASP A 191 5.50 14.47 -9.39
N ARG A 192 5.99 15.23 -10.37
CA ARG A 192 5.81 16.69 -10.42
C ARG A 192 4.35 17.13 -10.46
N TRP A 193 3.50 16.40 -11.19
CA TRP A 193 2.06 16.70 -11.21
C TRP A 193 1.41 16.30 -9.88
N TRP A 194 1.72 15.10 -9.37
CA TRP A 194 1.10 14.50 -8.19
C TRP A 194 1.38 15.27 -6.89
N TRP A 195 2.60 15.81 -6.71
CA TRP A 195 3.00 16.53 -5.49
C TRP A 195 2.05 17.66 -5.07
N GLY A 196 1.33 18.26 -6.02
CA GLY A 196 0.38 19.34 -5.80
C GLY A 196 -1.09 18.93 -5.88
N ARG A 197 -1.43 17.63 -5.76
CA ARG A 197 -2.81 17.14 -5.86
C ARG A 197 -3.41 16.83 -4.49
N ASP A 198 -4.73 16.98 -4.42
CA ASP A 198 -5.53 16.54 -3.29
C ASP A 198 -5.97 15.09 -3.51
N GLU A 199 -5.57 14.18 -2.61
CA GLU A 199 -5.99 12.78 -2.64
C GLU A 199 -7.33 12.52 -1.91
N THR A 200 -7.98 13.54 -1.34
CA THR A 200 -9.27 13.37 -0.66
C THR A 200 -10.32 12.65 -1.53
N PRO A 201 -10.44 12.90 -2.85
CA PRO A 201 -11.30 12.09 -3.72
C PRO A 201 -10.93 10.60 -3.75
N SER A 202 -9.64 10.26 -3.82
CA SER A 202 -9.14 8.89 -3.73
C SER A 202 -9.51 8.24 -2.40
N TYR A 203 -9.41 8.97 -1.28
CA TYR A 203 -9.82 8.47 0.03
C TYR A 203 -11.34 8.26 0.15
N ARG A 204 -12.17 9.10 -0.48
CA ARG A 204 -13.64 8.90 -0.52
C ARG A 204 -14.00 7.63 -1.30
N ARG A 205 -13.39 7.46 -2.49
CA ARG A 205 -13.56 6.24 -3.28
C ARG A 205 -13.06 5.00 -2.53
N TYR A 206 -11.96 5.14 -1.80
CA TYR A 206 -11.42 4.10 -0.94
C TYR A 206 -12.41 3.72 0.17
N ALA A 207 -13.04 4.69 0.84
CA ALA A 207 -14.10 4.42 1.82
C ALA A 207 -15.28 3.66 1.20
N ASP A 208 -15.70 3.99 -0.01
CA ASP A 208 -16.78 3.26 -0.68
C ASP A 208 -16.38 1.83 -1.06
N ASN A 209 -15.10 1.59 -1.36
CA ASN A 209 -14.56 0.24 -1.52
C ASN A 209 -14.57 -0.53 -0.20
N LEU A 210 -14.20 0.10 0.93
CA LEU A 210 -14.31 -0.54 2.25
C LEU A 210 -15.76 -0.91 2.56
N ARG A 211 -16.72 -0.02 2.27
CA ARG A 211 -18.15 -0.32 2.44
C ARG A 211 -18.60 -1.50 1.60
N LEU A 212 -18.15 -1.58 0.35
CA LEU A 212 -18.47 -2.69 -0.54
C LEU A 212 -17.90 -4.01 -0.03
N ILE A 213 -16.60 -4.02 0.29
CA ILE A 213 -15.90 -5.24 0.72
C ILE A 213 -16.44 -5.74 2.07
N GLY A 214 -16.65 -4.82 3.01
CA GLY A 214 -17.17 -5.11 4.34
C GLY A 214 -18.69 -5.17 4.45
N ALA A 215 -19.42 -5.16 3.34
CA ALA A 215 -20.88 -4.99 3.32
C ALA A 215 -21.64 -6.00 4.19
N ASP A 216 -21.10 -7.21 4.32
CA ASP A 216 -21.69 -8.33 5.06
C ASP A 216 -21.00 -8.56 6.43
N SER A 217 -20.15 -7.62 6.86
CA SER A 217 -19.51 -7.61 8.18
C SER A 217 -19.47 -6.18 8.77
N PRO A 218 -20.61 -5.46 8.84
CA PRO A 218 -20.64 -4.03 9.19
C PRO A 218 -20.23 -3.74 10.65
N ASP A 219 -20.27 -4.74 11.52
CA ASP A 219 -19.91 -4.61 12.94
C ASP A 219 -18.40 -4.81 13.21
N GLN A 220 -17.66 -5.40 12.26
CA GLN A 220 -16.21 -5.55 12.38
C GLN A 220 -15.50 -4.23 12.09
N ARG A 221 -14.55 -3.85 12.94
CA ARG A 221 -13.76 -2.65 12.75
C ARG A 221 -12.73 -2.87 11.65
N TRP A 222 -12.53 -1.88 10.78
CA TRP A 222 -11.47 -1.95 9.77
C TRP A 222 -10.08 -1.85 10.40
N LEU A 223 -9.20 -2.79 10.04
CA LEU A 223 -7.77 -2.76 10.31
C LEU A 223 -7.03 -2.55 8.98
N LEU A 224 -6.51 -1.34 8.80
CA LEU A 224 -5.96 -0.85 7.55
C LEU A 224 -4.45 -0.63 7.71
N LYS A 225 -3.70 -0.79 6.62
CA LYS A 225 -2.26 -0.49 6.62
C LYS A 225 -1.83 0.03 5.27
N ASN A 226 -1.10 1.15 5.29
CA ASN A 226 -0.38 1.63 4.13
C ASN A 226 0.69 2.64 4.60
N PRO A 227 1.98 2.43 4.29
CA PRO A 227 3.01 3.43 4.53
C PRO A 227 2.66 4.79 3.91
N GLY A 228 2.07 4.80 2.70
CA GLY A 228 1.67 6.02 2.00
C GLY A 228 0.60 6.86 2.72
N HIS A 229 -0.11 6.32 3.71
CA HIS A 229 -1.05 7.13 4.50
C HIS A 229 -0.34 8.27 5.24
N ILE A 230 0.94 8.13 5.60
CA ILE A 230 1.71 9.16 6.31
C ILE A 230 1.72 10.49 5.53
N THR A 231 1.74 10.43 4.20
CA THR A 231 1.74 11.60 3.32
C THR A 231 0.40 12.35 3.31
N HIS A 232 -0.70 11.61 3.41
CA HIS A 232 -2.07 12.12 3.23
C HIS A 232 -2.94 11.89 4.46
N LEU A 233 -2.36 12.02 5.66
CA LEU A 233 -3.09 11.91 6.92
C LEU A 233 -4.22 12.95 7.04
N ASP A 234 -4.08 14.10 6.40
CA ASP A 234 -5.13 15.12 6.32
C ASP A 234 -6.33 14.66 5.50
N ALA A 235 -6.11 14.06 4.33
CA ALA A 235 -7.18 13.45 3.52
C ALA A 235 -7.81 12.25 4.26
N LEU A 236 -6.97 11.41 4.90
CA LEU A 236 -7.42 10.29 5.71
C LEU A 236 -8.35 10.75 6.82
N LEU A 237 -7.95 11.73 7.64
CA LEU A 237 -8.77 12.23 8.75
C LEU A 237 -9.95 13.09 8.28
N THR A 238 -9.92 13.60 7.04
CA THR A 238 -11.10 14.22 6.42
C THR A 238 -12.19 13.20 6.11
N VAL A 239 -11.81 12.00 5.65
CA VAL A 239 -12.75 10.92 5.28
C VAL A 239 -13.10 10.02 6.48
N PHE A 240 -12.14 9.82 7.38
CA PHE A 240 -12.24 9.00 8.59
C PHE A 240 -11.90 9.86 9.82
N PRO A 241 -12.79 10.78 10.22
CA PRO A 241 -12.50 11.75 11.29
C PRO A 241 -12.31 11.11 12.67
N ASP A 242 -12.71 9.85 12.83
CA ASP A 242 -12.57 9.05 14.03
C ASP A 242 -11.50 7.95 13.93
N ALA A 243 -10.66 7.95 12.88
CA ALA A 243 -9.61 6.95 12.71
C ALA A 243 -8.62 6.93 13.90
N CYS A 244 -8.23 5.72 14.28
CA CYS A 244 -7.19 5.45 15.28
C CYS A 244 -5.88 5.12 14.53
N ILE A 245 -4.88 5.98 14.61
CA ILE A 245 -3.66 5.88 13.81
C ILE A 245 -2.52 5.32 14.65
N ILE A 246 -1.96 4.20 14.24
CA ILE A 246 -0.72 3.64 14.77
C ILE A 246 0.41 4.04 13.84
N GLN A 247 1.35 4.87 14.31
CA GLN A 247 2.52 5.29 13.56
C GLN A 247 3.75 4.51 14.00
N THR A 248 4.39 3.79 13.08
CA THR A 248 5.61 3.03 13.37
C THR A 248 6.87 3.84 13.06
N HIS A 249 7.88 3.70 13.91
CA HIS A 249 9.12 4.49 13.88
C HIS A 249 10.36 3.61 13.91
N ARG A 250 11.35 3.96 13.09
CA ARG A 250 12.67 3.32 13.02
C ARG A 250 13.68 4.34 12.47
N ASP A 251 14.95 4.15 12.79
CA ASP A 251 16.06 4.92 12.22
C ASP A 251 15.93 4.99 10.68
N PRO A 252 15.79 6.20 10.10
CA PRO A 252 15.65 6.37 8.66
C PRO A 252 16.86 5.83 7.87
N ALA A 253 18.07 5.83 8.44
CA ALA A 253 19.24 5.25 7.79
C ALA A 253 19.15 3.72 7.65
N ALA A 254 18.33 3.04 8.46
CA ALA A 254 18.00 1.63 8.29
C ALA A 254 16.79 1.41 7.35
N CYS A 255 15.90 2.40 7.21
CA CYS A 255 14.68 2.31 6.42
C CYS A 255 14.90 2.61 4.94
N ILE A 256 15.51 3.76 4.61
CA ILE A 256 15.59 4.27 3.24
C ILE A 256 16.38 3.31 2.33
N PRO A 257 17.61 2.85 2.68
CA PRO A 257 18.32 1.90 1.84
C PRO A 257 17.57 0.56 1.68
N SER A 258 16.90 0.10 2.74
CA SER A 258 16.08 -1.13 2.67
C SER A 258 14.87 -0.96 1.75
N LEU A 259 14.28 0.23 1.69
CA LEU A 259 13.19 0.53 0.76
C LEU A 259 13.71 0.57 -0.68
N CYS A 260 14.82 1.25 -0.94
CA CYS A 260 15.45 1.29 -2.26
C CYS A 260 15.78 -0.11 -2.78
N GLY A 261 16.18 -1.04 -1.89
CA GLY A 261 16.39 -2.45 -2.23
C GLY A 261 15.14 -3.23 -2.64
N VAL A 262 13.94 -2.71 -2.36
CA VAL A 262 12.67 -3.27 -2.89
C VAL A 262 12.27 -2.57 -4.19
N ILE A 263 12.42 -1.24 -4.26
CA ILE A 263 12.01 -0.45 -5.42
C ILE A 263 12.92 -0.70 -6.63
N TRP A 264 14.23 -0.80 -6.43
CA TRP A 264 15.17 -0.93 -7.54
C TRP A 264 14.94 -2.20 -8.38
N PRO A 265 14.80 -3.42 -7.80
CA PRO A 265 14.46 -4.61 -8.59
C PRO A 265 13.13 -4.49 -9.33
N ALA A 266 12.11 -3.87 -8.70
CA ALA A 266 10.82 -3.64 -9.34
C ALA A 266 10.95 -2.67 -10.53
N ARG A 267 11.76 -1.62 -10.40
CA ARG A 267 12.05 -0.68 -11.49
C ARG A 267 12.77 -1.37 -12.65
N CYS A 268 13.77 -2.21 -12.36
CA CYS A 268 14.43 -3.04 -13.38
C CYS A 268 13.43 -3.95 -14.11
N PHE A 269 12.50 -4.57 -13.37
CA PHE A 269 11.44 -5.38 -13.96
C PHE A 269 10.56 -4.57 -14.91
N PHE A 270 10.06 -3.41 -14.50
CA PHE A 270 9.21 -2.57 -15.37
C PHE A 270 9.91 -2.05 -16.62
N HIS A 271 11.20 -1.73 -16.52
CA HIS A 271 11.98 -1.28 -17.67
C HIS A 271 12.42 -2.42 -18.59
N GLY A 272 12.34 -3.67 -18.13
CA GLY A 272 12.86 -4.84 -18.85
C GLY A 272 14.39 -4.86 -18.97
N ARG A 273 15.08 -4.09 -18.12
CA ARG A 273 16.54 -3.91 -18.12
C ARG A 273 17.02 -3.41 -16.76
N GLU A 274 18.31 -3.50 -16.52
CA GLU A 274 18.92 -2.86 -15.36
C GLU A 274 18.84 -1.32 -15.49
N VAL A 275 18.48 -0.68 -14.37
CA VAL A 275 18.47 0.79 -14.20
C VAL A 275 19.52 1.18 -13.16
N ASP A 276 20.00 2.42 -13.22
CA ASP A 276 20.96 2.91 -12.23
C ASP A 276 20.30 3.00 -10.84
N ALA A 277 20.85 2.28 -9.87
CA ALA A 277 20.37 2.28 -8.49
C ALA A 277 20.51 3.67 -7.81
N HIS A 278 21.45 4.49 -8.27
CA HIS A 278 21.66 5.85 -7.77
C HIS A 278 20.51 6.80 -8.11
N GLU A 279 19.66 6.46 -9.08
CA GLU A 279 18.46 7.23 -9.43
C GLU A 279 17.27 6.93 -8.48
N VAL A 280 17.37 5.90 -7.63
CA VAL A 280 16.27 5.51 -6.72
C VAL A 280 16.37 6.27 -5.39
N GLY A 281 17.55 6.30 -4.79
CA GLY A 281 17.74 6.80 -3.42
C GLY A 281 17.34 8.26 -3.20
N PRO A 282 17.82 9.24 -4.01
CA PRO A 282 17.51 10.66 -3.79
C PRO A 282 16.01 10.97 -3.78
N ARG A 283 15.24 10.34 -4.67
CA ARG A 283 13.78 10.50 -4.73
C ARG A 283 13.11 9.96 -3.48
N GLU A 284 13.47 8.75 -3.05
CA GLU A 284 12.87 8.14 -1.86
C GLU A 284 13.26 8.88 -0.58
N LEU A 285 14.50 9.34 -0.47
CA LEU A 285 14.95 10.17 0.65
C LEU A 285 14.05 11.40 0.79
N GLU A 286 13.90 12.17 -0.29
CA GLU A 286 13.12 13.41 -0.25
C GLU A 286 11.63 13.13 0.01
N PHE A 287 11.05 12.16 -0.70
CA PHE A 287 9.63 11.84 -0.59
C PHE A 287 9.22 11.42 0.83
N TRP A 288 9.98 10.53 1.47
CA TRP A 288 9.64 10.05 2.81
C TRP A 288 9.97 11.05 3.91
N ALA A 289 10.98 11.89 3.72
CA ALA A 289 11.27 12.98 4.65
C ALA A 289 10.18 14.06 4.61
N TRP A 290 9.78 14.48 3.41
CA TRP A 290 8.63 15.36 3.22
C TRP A 290 7.33 14.77 3.79
N SER A 291 7.07 13.49 3.54
CA SER A 291 5.87 12.83 4.07
C SER A 291 5.86 12.78 5.61
N ALA A 292 7.01 12.57 6.24
CA ALA A 292 7.13 12.59 7.70
C ALA A 292 6.90 13.99 8.30
N GLU A 293 7.43 15.04 7.65
CA GLU A 293 7.18 16.43 8.05
C GLU A 293 5.70 16.80 7.95
N ARG A 294 5.05 16.39 6.86
CA ARG A 294 3.63 16.64 6.63
C ARG A 294 2.75 15.91 7.65
N ALA A 295 3.08 14.66 7.97
CA ALA A 295 2.41 13.90 9.03
C ALA A 295 2.46 14.61 10.39
N GLU A 296 3.62 15.14 10.76
CA GLU A 296 3.80 15.86 12.02
C GLU A 296 2.91 17.12 12.08
N GLN A 297 2.73 17.83 10.97
CA GLN A 297 1.82 18.99 10.91
C GLN A 297 0.36 18.62 11.19
N VAL A 298 -0.09 17.47 10.66
CA VAL A 298 -1.45 16.96 10.89
C VAL A 298 -1.60 16.50 12.34
N ARG A 299 -0.63 15.71 12.82
CA ARG A 299 -0.60 15.17 14.18
C ARG A 299 -0.69 16.25 15.25
N ARG A 300 0.01 17.38 15.09
CA ARG A 300 -0.06 18.51 16.05
C ARG A 300 -1.47 19.06 16.28
N ARG A 301 -2.38 18.87 15.31
CA ARG A 301 -3.76 19.37 15.40
C ARG A 301 -4.70 18.37 16.08
N GLN A 302 -4.37 17.08 16.05
CA GLN A 302 -5.20 15.97 16.58
C GLN A 302 -4.33 14.87 17.19
N PRO A 303 -3.46 15.17 18.20
CA PRO A 303 -2.49 14.21 18.73
C PRO A 303 -3.15 12.99 19.37
N GLU A 304 -4.38 13.11 19.85
CA GLU A 304 -5.17 12.04 20.46
C GLU A 304 -5.54 10.91 19.48
N ARG A 305 -5.40 11.14 18.17
CA ARG A 305 -5.63 10.12 17.15
C ARG A 305 -4.46 9.16 16.97
N PHE A 306 -3.31 9.45 17.56
CA PHE A 306 -2.04 8.78 17.24
C PHE A 306 -1.47 7.97 18.40
N PHE A 307 -0.98 6.77 18.08
CA PHE A 307 -0.17 5.94 18.96
C PHE A 307 1.16 5.59 18.30
N ASP A 308 2.28 5.87 18.98
CA ASP A 308 3.62 5.65 18.44
C ASP A 308 4.14 4.25 18.77
N VAL A 309 4.66 3.54 17.77
CA VAL A 309 5.30 2.23 17.93
C VAL A 309 6.75 2.33 17.45
N ARG A 310 7.70 2.22 18.38
CA ARG A 310 9.11 2.09 18.03
C ARG A 310 9.38 0.65 17.58
N PHE A 311 10.03 0.51 16.43
CA PHE A 311 10.39 -0.80 15.87
C PHE A 311 11.19 -1.65 16.86
N ALA A 312 12.12 -1.04 17.60
CA ALA A 312 12.91 -1.74 18.61
C ALA A 312 12.06 -2.30 19.76
N ASP A 313 11.04 -1.54 20.21
CA ASP A 313 10.13 -1.98 21.27
C ASP A 313 9.21 -3.09 20.78
N PHE A 314 8.63 -2.94 19.58
CA PHE A 314 7.80 -3.98 18.98
C PHE A 314 8.57 -5.27 18.75
N GLN A 315 9.82 -5.17 18.32
CA GLN A 315 10.68 -6.35 18.23
C GLN A 315 10.85 -6.99 19.60
N ARG A 316 11.22 -6.22 20.63
CA ARG A 316 11.60 -6.72 21.96
C ARG A 316 10.41 -7.30 22.73
N GLN A 317 9.25 -6.64 22.69
CA GLN A 317 8.07 -6.99 23.48
C GLN A 317 6.78 -6.79 22.67
N PRO A 318 6.53 -7.61 21.62
CA PRO A 318 5.41 -7.40 20.69
C PRO A 318 4.05 -7.40 21.40
N MET A 319 3.81 -8.32 22.34
CA MET A 319 2.53 -8.37 23.08
C MET A 319 2.33 -7.18 24.02
N ALA A 320 3.40 -6.66 24.64
CA ALA A 320 3.30 -5.45 25.46
C ALA A 320 2.92 -4.21 24.62
N VAL A 321 3.41 -4.15 23.38
CA VAL A 321 3.02 -3.11 22.42
C VAL A 321 1.55 -3.27 22.01
N VAL A 322 1.09 -4.49 21.73
CA VAL A 322 -0.34 -4.77 21.46
C VAL A 322 -1.21 -4.33 22.63
N ASP A 323 -0.88 -4.73 23.86
CA ASP A 323 -1.63 -4.33 25.07
C ASP A 323 -1.71 -2.80 25.22
N ALA A 324 -0.62 -2.10 24.90
CA ALA A 324 -0.57 -0.64 24.98
C ALA A 324 -1.44 0.02 23.89
N ILE A 325 -1.41 -0.49 22.65
CA ILE A 325 -2.29 -0.04 21.55
C ILE A 325 -3.76 -0.20 21.94
N PHE A 326 -4.13 -1.41 22.41
CA PHE A 326 -5.51 -1.73 22.77
C PHE A 326 -6.00 -0.84 23.90
N ARG A 327 -5.19 -0.66 24.95
CA ARG A 327 -5.51 0.25 26.05
C ARG A 327 -5.69 1.69 25.58
N HIS A 328 -4.80 2.19 24.73
CA HIS A 328 -4.84 3.57 24.24
C HIS A 328 -6.11 3.85 23.44
N PHE A 329 -6.49 2.95 22.53
CA PHE A 329 -7.70 3.11 21.73
C PHE A 329 -8.97 2.52 22.38
N SER A 330 -8.90 2.16 23.66
CA SER A 330 -10.02 1.57 24.43
C SER A 330 -10.64 0.35 23.75
N LEU A 331 -9.78 -0.54 23.23
CA LEU A 331 -10.14 -1.82 22.64
C LEU A 331 -9.94 -2.94 23.67
N GLU A 332 -10.79 -3.96 23.61
CA GLU A 332 -10.65 -5.15 24.45
C GLU A 332 -9.79 -6.19 23.72
N LEU A 333 -8.72 -6.66 24.37
CA LEU A 333 -7.93 -7.79 23.89
C LEU A 333 -8.49 -9.06 24.51
N SER A 334 -9.23 -9.84 23.72
CA SER A 334 -9.79 -11.10 24.23
C SER A 334 -8.68 -12.13 24.49
N PRO A 335 -8.86 -13.06 25.46
CA PRO A 335 -7.89 -14.14 25.69
C PRO A 335 -7.65 -15.01 24.44
N GLN A 336 -8.66 -15.16 23.59
CA GLN A 336 -8.55 -15.88 22.32
C GLN A 336 -7.63 -15.16 21.33
N ALA A 337 -7.85 -13.85 21.13
CA ALA A 337 -7.01 -13.04 20.25
C ALA A 337 -5.56 -12.99 20.75
N GLU A 338 -5.36 -12.80 22.05
CA GLU A 338 -4.03 -12.83 22.67
C GLU A 338 -3.30 -14.16 22.38
N GLN A 339 -4.01 -15.28 22.51
CA GLN A 339 -3.45 -16.61 22.24
C GLN A 339 -3.12 -16.80 20.75
N GLN A 340 -3.99 -16.36 19.84
CA GLN A 340 -3.74 -16.43 18.39
C GLN A 340 -2.54 -15.58 17.98
N MET A 341 -2.41 -14.37 18.54
CA MET A 341 -1.25 -13.50 18.35
C MET A 341 0.05 -14.14 18.85
N LYS A 342 0.05 -14.76 20.03
CA LYS A 342 1.21 -15.49 20.56
C LYS A 342 1.60 -16.69 19.68
N GLN A 343 0.62 -17.43 19.17
CA GLN A 343 0.86 -18.54 18.24
C GLN A 343 1.47 -18.04 16.93
N TRP A 344 0.94 -16.95 16.37
CA TRP A 344 1.46 -16.33 15.17
C TRP A 344 2.91 -15.86 15.36
N LEU A 345 3.23 -15.22 16.49
CA LEU A 345 4.59 -14.79 16.83
C LEU A 345 5.56 -15.97 16.94
N ALA A 346 5.12 -17.09 17.52
CA ALA A 346 5.93 -18.31 17.62
C ALA A 346 6.20 -18.95 16.24
N ALA A 347 5.22 -18.90 15.32
CA ALA A 347 5.35 -19.41 13.96
C ALA A 347 6.14 -18.50 13.00
N ASN A 348 6.34 -17.23 13.38
CA ASN A 348 7.01 -16.22 12.56
C ASN A 348 8.22 -15.61 13.31
N PRO A 349 9.25 -16.41 13.61
CA PRO A 349 10.44 -15.93 14.30
C PRO A 349 11.20 -14.89 13.47
N ARG A 350 11.94 -14.01 14.17
CA ARG A 350 12.77 -12.98 13.55
C ARG A 350 13.73 -13.58 12.53
N HIS A 351 13.99 -12.85 11.44
CA HIS A 351 14.94 -13.22 10.39
C HIS A 351 14.65 -14.55 9.68
N LYS A 352 13.40 -15.01 9.65
CA LYS A 352 12.96 -16.17 8.84
C LYS A 352 13.44 -16.12 7.38
N HIS A 353 13.74 -14.92 6.85
CA HIS A 353 14.20 -14.68 5.46
C HIS A 353 15.63 -14.12 5.36
N GLY A 354 16.43 -14.22 6.43
CA GLY A 354 17.82 -13.75 6.44
C GLY A 354 18.00 -12.26 6.79
N ARG A 355 19.26 -11.80 6.76
CA ARG A 355 19.63 -10.39 6.86
C ARG A 355 20.08 -9.95 5.47
N HIS A 356 19.35 -9.01 4.87
CA HIS A 356 19.87 -8.27 3.73
C HIS A 356 20.67 -7.08 4.26
N GLU A 357 21.95 -7.05 3.93
CA GLU A 357 22.78 -5.86 4.12
C GLU A 357 22.51 -4.92 2.95
N TYR A 358 21.98 -3.75 3.25
CA TYR A 358 21.81 -2.65 2.29
C TYR A 358 22.74 -1.52 2.71
N SER A 359 23.49 -0.95 1.78
CA SER A 359 24.28 0.25 2.03
C SER A 359 23.57 1.48 1.44
N ALA A 360 23.69 2.63 2.08
CA ALA A 360 23.14 3.87 1.55
C ALA A 360 23.83 4.25 0.22
N GLU A 361 25.12 3.94 0.13
CA GLU A 361 26.01 4.26 -0.98
C GLU A 361 25.57 3.57 -2.28
N GLN A 362 25.01 2.35 -2.20
CA GLN A 362 24.46 1.63 -3.36
C GLN A 362 23.36 2.41 -4.08
N TYR A 363 22.64 3.28 -3.36
CA TYR A 363 21.53 4.06 -3.88
C TYR A 363 21.86 5.55 -3.99
N GLY A 364 23.15 5.91 -4.04
CA GLY A 364 23.58 7.30 -4.16
C GLY A 364 23.34 8.15 -2.92
N LEU A 365 23.24 7.52 -1.74
CA LEU A 365 23.02 8.18 -0.46
C LEU A 365 24.19 7.98 0.49
N SER A 366 24.16 8.67 1.64
CA SER A 366 25.04 8.41 2.78
C SER A 366 24.22 8.36 4.07
N THR A 367 24.68 7.60 5.06
CA THR A 367 24.02 7.55 6.39
C THR A 367 23.88 8.94 7.01
N SER A 368 24.95 9.75 6.98
CA SER A 368 24.95 11.12 7.50
C SER A 368 23.97 12.02 6.76
N GLY A 369 23.91 11.94 5.43
CA GLY A 369 22.95 12.72 4.63
C GLY A 369 21.50 12.33 4.90
N ILE A 370 21.23 11.04 5.15
CA ILE A 370 19.90 10.58 5.57
C ILE A 370 19.55 11.15 6.95
N HIS A 371 20.46 11.04 7.92
CA HIS A 371 20.24 11.58 9.26
C HIS A 371 20.05 13.10 9.27
N GLU A 372 20.82 13.83 8.45
CA GLU A 372 20.66 15.27 8.28
C GLU A 372 19.27 15.63 7.72
N ARG A 373 18.85 14.96 6.64
CA ARG A 373 17.54 15.20 6.02
C ARG A 373 16.37 14.85 6.95
N PHE A 374 16.54 13.88 7.84
CA PHE A 374 15.53 13.43 8.80
C PHE A 374 15.72 13.99 10.23
N ALA A 375 16.61 14.97 10.45
CA ALA A 375 16.98 15.43 11.79
C ALA A 375 15.77 15.84 12.64
N GLY A 376 14.79 16.55 12.04
CA GLY A 376 13.56 16.95 12.72
C GLY A 376 12.70 15.76 13.15
N TYR A 377 12.55 14.76 12.27
CA TYR A 377 11.81 13.53 12.57
C TYR A 377 12.48 12.70 13.67
N MET A 378 13.80 12.55 13.62
CA MET A 378 14.56 11.82 14.63
C MET A 378 14.48 12.48 16.01
N ALA A 379 14.62 13.82 16.07
CA ALA A 379 14.46 14.57 17.31
C ALA A 379 13.06 14.43 17.91
N GLN A 380 12.02 14.52 17.07
CA GLN A 380 10.62 14.42 17.48
C GLN A 380 10.28 13.05 18.09
N HIS A 381 10.76 11.96 17.49
CA HIS A 381 10.42 10.60 17.92
C HIS A 381 11.49 9.92 18.79
N GLN A 382 12.59 10.63 19.08
CA GLN A 382 13.76 10.19 19.84
C GLN A 382 14.37 8.91 19.26
N LEU A 383 14.75 8.98 17.98
CA LEU A 383 15.35 7.89 17.21
C LEU A 383 16.87 7.99 17.15
#